data_AF-B7PUW1-F1
#
_entry.id   AF-B7PUW1-F1
#
_cell.length_a   1.000
_cell.length_b   1.000
_cell.length_c   1.000
_cell.angle_alpha   90.00
_cell.angle_beta   90.00
_cell.angle_gamma   90.00
#
_symmetry.space_group_name_H-M   'P 1'
#
loop_
_entity.id
_entity.type
_entity.pdbx_description
1 polymer ?
#
loop_
_entity_poly.entity_id
_entity_poly.type
_entity_poly.pdbx_seq_one_letter_code
_entity_poly.pdbx_strand_id
1 'polypeptide(L)'
;MCMRPYVQERARRDVVLHVFSAVCLLILWRCLPPDARFLLGWVGTILTFGALTLAVAWLLERFLPNPKLDPTGKAVLITDLWAVVCNAGVNLFLEFEWMSQRDVSWMFDVNVHGTVRVVRAFLPLLRRSRGRLVLVSSYAGKNAHPVR
;
A
#
# COMPACT_ATOMS: atom_id res chain seq x y z
N MET A 1 19.29 -29.28 -17.96
CA MET A 1 18.86 -29.97 -16.74
C MET A 1 17.42 -30.41 -16.93
N CYS A 2 17.17 -31.69 -17.28
CA CYS A 2 15.82 -32.22 -17.50
C CYS A 2 15.25 -32.66 -16.15
N MET A 3 14.15 -32.06 -15.67
CA MET A 3 13.47 -32.53 -14.47
C MET A 3 13.04 -33.99 -14.66
N ARG A 4 13.27 -34.85 -13.66
CA ARG A 4 12.89 -36.27 -13.74
C ARG A 4 11.37 -36.40 -13.96
N PRO A 5 10.89 -37.34 -14.79
CA PRO A 5 9.46 -37.51 -15.13
C PRO A 5 8.52 -37.52 -13.92
N TYR A 6 8.97 -38.11 -12.81
CA TYR A 6 8.25 -38.16 -11.53
C TYR A 6 7.92 -36.79 -10.92
N VAL A 7 8.81 -35.80 -11.05
CA VAL A 7 8.61 -34.44 -10.49
C VAL A 7 7.59 -33.66 -11.31
N GLN A 8 7.58 -33.84 -12.64
CA GLN A 8 6.58 -33.25 -13.53
C GLN A 8 5.18 -33.83 -13.29
N GLU A 9 5.08 -35.12 -13.04
CA GLU A 9 3.78 -35.77 -12.80
C GLU A 9 3.18 -35.39 -11.44
N ARG A 10 4.02 -35.28 -10.39
CA ARG A 10 3.59 -34.74 -9.09
C ARG A 10 3.11 -33.30 -9.21
N ALA A 11 3.88 -32.42 -9.85
CA ALA A 11 3.49 -31.02 -10.06
C ALA A 11 2.17 -30.89 -10.85
N ARG A 12 1.94 -31.73 -11.86
CA ARG A 12 0.66 -31.76 -12.59
C ARG A 12 -0.50 -32.21 -11.70
N ARG A 13 -0.32 -33.23 -10.88
CA ARG A 13 -1.34 -33.69 -9.92
C ARG A 13 -1.67 -32.60 -8.90
N ASP A 14 -0.67 -31.91 -8.37
CA ASP A 14 -0.85 -30.81 -7.41
C ASP A 14 -1.62 -29.64 -8.04
N VAL A 15 -1.28 -29.25 -9.28
CA VAL A 15 -2.03 -28.22 -10.02
C VAL A 15 -3.48 -28.64 -10.24
N VAL A 16 -3.73 -29.88 -10.64
CA VAL A 16 -5.09 -30.39 -10.84
C VAL A 16 -5.88 -30.40 -9.53
N LEU A 17 -5.26 -30.82 -8.42
CA LEU A 17 -5.86 -30.80 -7.08
C LEU A 17 -6.20 -29.38 -6.62
N HIS A 18 -5.32 -28.41 -6.85
CA HIS A 18 -5.57 -27.01 -6.50
C HIS A 18 -6.67 -26.39 -7.35
N VAL A 19 -6.68 -26.65 -8.66
CA VAL A 19 -7.74 -26.18 -9.56
C VAL A 19 -9.08 -26.80 -9.18
N PHE A 20 -9.11 -28.11 -8.93
CA PHE A 20 -10.33 -28.80 -8.49
C PHE A 20 -10.86 -28.24 -7.16
N SER A 21 -9.98 -28.04 -6.18
CA SER A 21 -10.35 -27.46 -4.89
C SER A 21 -10.88 -26.03 -5.02
N ALA A 22 -10.25 -25.20 -5.85
CA ALA A 22 -10.69 -23.83 -6.10
C ALA A 22 -12.09 -23.78 -6.77
N VAL A 23 -12.34 -24.66 -7.74
CA VAL A 23 -13.66 -24.79 -8.39
C VAL A 23 -14.72 -25.26 -7.40
N CYS A 24 -14.41 -26.27 -6.57
CA CYS A 24 -15.32 -26.74 -5.52
C CYS A 24 -15.66 -25.63 -4.52
N LEU A 25 -14.68 -24.84 -4.08
CA LEU A 25 -14.90 -23.72 -3.17
C LEU A 25 -15.77 -22.62 -3.79
N LEU A 26 -15.62 -22.33 -5.09
CA LEU A 26 -16.45 -21.36 -5.80
C LEU A 26 -17.91 -21.84 -5.94
N ILE A 27 -18.12 -23.13 -6.19
CA ILE A 27 -19.45 -23.72 -6.28
C ILE A 27 -20.11 -23.70 -4.90
N LEU A 28 -19.39 -24.14 -3.85
CA LEU A 28 -19.88 -24.12 -2.47
C LEU A 28 -20.23 -22.69 -2.01
N TRP A 29 -19.41 -21.70 -2.38
CA TRP A 29 -19.68 -20.29 -2.14
C TRP A 29 -21.01 -19.83 -2.74
N ARG A 30 -21.31 -20.25 -3.99
CA ARG A 30 -22.59 -19.92 -4.66
C ARG A 30 -23.79 -20.62 -4.04
N CYS A 31 -23.59 -21.76 -3.38
CA CYS A 31 -24.64 -22.50 -2.68
C CYS A 31 -24.99 -21.91 -1.31
N LEU A 32 -24.20 -20.96 -0.77
CA LEU A 32 -24.51 -20.34 0.52
C LEU A 32 -25.64 -19.29 0.40
N PRO A 33 -26.52 -19.19 1.42
CA PRO A 33 -27.52 -18.12 1.49
C PRO A 33 -26.84 -16.73 1.47
N PRO A 34 -27.51 -15.70 0.94
CA PRO A 34 -26.93 -14.37 0.75
C PRO A 34 -26.32 -13.78 2.04
N ASP A 35 -26.99 -13.95 3.17
CA ASP A 35 -26.55 -13.41 4.47
C ASP A 35 -25.26 -14.07 4.96
N ALA A 36 -25.12 -15.38 4.73
CA ALA A 36 -23.92 -16.13 5.09
C ALA A 36 -22.73 -15.75 4.21
N ARG A 37 -22.95 -15.50 2.91
CA ARG A 37 -21.92 -14.98 1.99
C ARG A 37 -21.42 -13.61 2.42
N PHE A 38 -22.34 -12.72 2.81
CA PHE A 38 -21.99 -11.39 3.28
C PHE A 38 -21.14 -11.48 4.57
N LEU A 39 -21.58 -12.27 5.55
CA LEU A 39 -20.86 -12.46 6.81
C LEU A 39 -19.46 -13.06 6.59
N LEU A 40 -19.36 -14.12 5.78
CA LEU A 40 -18.06 -14.75 5.47
C LEU A 40 -17.14 -13.83 4.68
N GLY A 41 -17.67 -13.00 3.78
CA GLY A 41 -16.90 -11.99 3.05
C GLY A 41 -16.32 -10.93 3.99
N TRP A 42 -17.12 -10.47 4.95
CA TRP A 42 -16.68 -9.54 6.00
C TRP A 42 -15.62 -10.15 6.92
N VAL A 43 -15.87 -11.36 7.43
CA VAL A 43 -14.90 -12.07 8.29
C VAL A 43 -13.60 -12.34 7.53
N GLY A 44 -13.68 -12.76 6.25
CA GLY A 44 -12.51 -12.96 5.41
C GLY A 44 -11.71 -11.67 5.18
N THR A 45 -12.40 -10.55 4.97
CA THR A 45 -11.76 -9.24 4.79
C THR A 45 -11.06 -8.80 6.09
N ILE A 46 -11.71 -8.95 7.25
CA ILE A 46 -11.13 -8.64 8.55
C ILE A 46 -9.88 -9.49 8.83
N LEU A 47 -9.96 -10.80 8.59
CA LEU A 47 -8.83 -11.71 8.78
C LEU A 47 -7.67 -11.38 7.83
N THR A 48 -7.98 -11.08 6.56
CA THR A 48 -6.95 -10.71 5.57
C THR A 48 -6.27 -9.41 5.94
N PHE A 49 -7.04 -8.39 6.33
CA PHE A 49 -6.51 -7.10 6.73
C PHE A 49 -5.72 -7.18 8.05
N GLY A 50 -6.20 -7.98 9.00
CA GLY A 50 -5.50 -8.27 10.25
C GLY A 50 -4.19 -9.02 10.02
N ALA A 51 -4.19 -10.06 9.20
CA ALA A 51 -2.98 -10.79 8.81
C ALA A 51 -1.98 -9.89 8.07
N LEU A 52 -2.45 -9.04 7.16
CA LEU A 52 -1.61 -8.04 6.49
C LEU A 52 -1.01 -7.06 7.50
N THR A 53 -1.80 -6.58 8.46
CA THR A 53 -1.33 -5.66 9.50
C THR A 53 -0.24 -6.30 10.36
N LEU A 54 -0.44 -7.55 10.79
CA LEU A 54 0.56 -8.30 11.55
C LEU A 54 1.81 -8.61 10.72
N ALA A 55 1.65 -8.97 9.44
CA ALA A 55 2.75 -9.21 8.53
C ALA A 55 3.57 -7.93 8.31
N VAL A 56 2.91 -6.78 8.12
CA VAL A 56 3.56 -5.47 8.03
C VAL A 56 4.28 -5.16 9.35
N ALA A 57 3.62 -5.31 10.51
CA ALA A 57 4.24 -5.07 11.80
C ALA A 57 5.50 -5.92 12.01
N TRP A 58 5.44 -7.23 11.72
CA TRP A 58 6.58 -8.12 11.76
C TRP A 58 7.69 -7.70 10.80
N LEU A 59 7.34 -7.26 9.59
CA LEU A 59 8.29 -6.80 8.59
C LEU A 59 8.96 -5.48 9.03
N LEU A 60 8.19 -4.59 9.64
CA LEU A 60 8.70 -3.36 10.25
C LEU A 60 9.65 -3.69 11.40
N GLU A 61 9.32 -4.60 12.30
CA GLU A 61 10.24 -5.05 13.37
C GLU A 61 11.51 -5.69 12.83
N ARG A 62 11.41 -6.40 11.69
CA ARG A 62 12.55 -7.08 11.08
C ARG A 62 13.50 -6.14 10.36
N PHE A 63 12.98 -5.09 9.71
CA PHE A 63 13.76 -4.24 8.80
C PHE A 63 13.92 -2.80 9.27
N LEU A 64 13.03 -2.27 10.11
CA LEU A 64 13.29 -0.99 10.75
C LEU A 64 14.33 -1.20 11.85
N PRO A 65 15.46 -0.47 11.82
CA PRO A 65 16.39 -0.51 12.93
C PRO A 65 15.66 -0.08 14.19
N ASN A 66 15.83 -0.86 15.28
CA ASN A 66 15.35 -0.45 16.60
C ASN A 66 15.77 1.00 16.83
N PRO A 67 14.85 1.88 17.27
CA PRO A 67 15.23 3.24 17.60
C PRO A 67 16.38 3.16 18.59
N LYS A 68 17.55 3.67 18.19
CA LYS A 68 18.70 3.74 19.09
C LYS A 68 18.31 4.73 20.17
N LEU A 69 17.88 4.22 21.31
CA LEU A 69 17.73 4.99 22.53
C LEU A 69 19.15 5.21 23.07
N ASP A 70 19.44 6.44 23.49
CA ASP A 70 20.66 6.67 24.26
C ASP A 70 20.58 5.94 25.62
N PRO A 71 21.69 5.75 26.34
CA PRO A 71 21.69 5.10 27.66
C PRO A 71 20.80 5.78 28.71
N THR A 72 20.34 7.01 28.45
CA THR A 72 19.42 7.80 29.28
C THR A 72 17.95 7.70 28.83
N GLY A 73 17.63 6.88 27.83
CA GLY A 73 16.28 6.66 27.32
C GLY A 73 15.74 7.76 26.38
N LYS A 74 16.59 8.70 25.94
CA LYS A 74 16.20 9.65 24.90
C LYS A 74 16.38 9.02 23.53
N ALA A 75 15.40 9.22 22.65
CA ALA A 75 15.57 8.91 21.23
C ALA A 75 16.79 9.66 20.70
N VAL A 76 17.79 8.93 20.19
CA VAL A 76 18.93 9.55 19.50
C VAL A 76 18.35 10.30 18.31
N LEU A 77 18.59 11.61 18.29
CA LEU A 77 18.26 12.48 17.17
C LEU A 77 18.76 11.80 15.89
N ILE A 78 17.86 11.51 14.94
CA ILE A 78 18.25 11.03 13.61
C ILE A 78 19.11 12.14 13.00
N THR A 79 20.43 12.03 13.11
CA THR A 79 21.37 13.06 12.64
C THR A 79 21.30 13.22 11.14
N ASP A 80 20.95 12.15 10.44
CA ASP A 80 20.94 12.08 8.99
C ASP A 80 19.58 11.59 8.46
N LEU A 81 18.89 12.50 7.76
CA LEU A 81 17.62 12.19 7.10
C LEU A 81 17.91 11.53 5.75
N TRP A 82 17.81 10.20 5.68
CA TRP A 82 18.16 9.45 4.47
C TRP A 82 17.21 9.72 3.29
N ALA A 83 15.90 9.81 3.55
CA ALA A 83 14.94 10.17 2.53
C ALA A 83 13.69 10.84 3.10
N VAL A 84 13.02 11.60 2.23
CA VAL A 84 11.66 12.11 2.44
C VAL A 84 10.78 11.62 1.30
N VAL A 85 9.66 11.00 1.64
CA VAL A 85 8.67 10.52 0.67
C VAL A 85 7.42 11.38 0.79
N CYS A 86 7.17 12.22 -0.20
CA CYS A 86 5.95 13.02 -0.29
C CYS A 86 4.86 12.16 -0.94
N ASN A 87 4.07 11.48 -0.11
CA ASN A 87 2.99 10.57 -0.55
C ASN A 87 1.59 11.12 -0.28
N ALA A 88 1.44 12.09 0.62
CA ALA A 88 0.12 12.64 0.95
C ALA A 88 -0.53 13.22 -0.31
N GLY A 89 -1.68 12.65 -0.67
CA GLY A 89 -2.40 12.99 -1.89
C GLY A 89 -3.88 12.69 -1.74
N VAL A 90 -4.72 13.60 -2.26
CA VAL A 90 -6.18 13.46 -2.34
C VAL A 90 -6.62 13.63 -3.78
N ASN A 91 -7.72 12.97 -4.14
CA ASN A 91 -8.32 13.10 -5.46
C ASN A 91 -9.84 13.13 -5.33
N LEU A 92 -10.48 13.90 -6.20
CA LEU A 92 -11.92 13.94 -6.33
C LEU A 92 -12.32 13.51 -7.73
N PHE A 93 -13.15 12.47 -7.80
CA PHE A 93 -13.74 11.99 -9.04
C PHE A 93 -15.14 12.59 -9.17
N LEU A 94 -15.21 13.75 -9.82
CA LEU A 94 -16.46 14.50 -10.01
C LEU A 94 -16.39 15.28 -11.33
N GLU A 95 -17.54 15.50 -11.94
CA GLU A 95 -17.70 16.43 -13.04
C GLU A 95 -17.22 17.82 -12.62
N PHE A 96 -16.49 18.49 -13.52
CA PHE A 96 -15.87 19.77 -13.20
C PHE A 96 -16.88 20.83 -12.75
N GLU A 97 -18.08 20.80 -13.34
CA GLU A 97 -19.17 21.74 -13.03
C GLU A 97 -19.72 21.59 -11.60
N TRP A 98 -19.56 20.42 -10.99
CA TRP A 98 -20.04 20.15 -9.64
C TRP A 98 -18.96 20.40 -8.58
N MET A 99 -17.73 20.63 -9.01
CA MET A 99 -16.60 20.84 -8.12
C MET A 99 -16.63 22.27 -7.56
N SER A 100 -16.66 22.41 -6.23
CA SER A 100 -16.59 23.72 -5.63
C SER A 100 -15.16 24.29 -5.68
N GLN A 101 -15.02 25.61 -5.58
CA GLN A 101 -13.69 26.23 -5.45
C GLN A 101 -12.93 25.74 -4.21
N ARG A 102 -13.65 25.35 -3.16
CA ARG A 102 -13.08 24.78 -1.94
C ARG A 102 -12.44 23.42 -2.22
N ASP A 103 -13.08 22.58 -3.03
CA ASP A 103 -12.60 21.26 -3.40
C ASP A 103 -11.31 21.33 -4.20
N VAL A 104 -11.28 22.20 -5.22
CA VAL A 104 -10.07 22.48 -6.01
C VAL A 104 -8.95 22.98 -5.08
N SER A 105 -9.25 23.98 -4.25
CA SER A 105 -8.26 24.58 -3.35
C SER A 105 -7.70 23.56 -2.36
N TRP A 106 -8.54 22.67 -1.84
CA TRP A 106 -8.11 21.61 -0.93
C TRP A 106 -7.19 20.61 -1.62
N MET A 107 -7.53 20.15 -2.83
CA MET A 107 -6.64 19.25 -3.60
C MET A 107 -5.28 19.88 -3.86
N PHE A 108 -5.24 21.16 -4.25
CA PHE A 108 -3.98 21.88 -4.43
C PHE A 108 -3.22 22.10 -3.12
N ASP A 109 -3.92 22.42 -2.02
CA ASP A 109 -3.27 22.61 -0.73
C ASP A 109 -2.60 21.33 -0.22
N VAL A 110 -3.23 20.17 -0.40
CA VAL A 110 -2.64 18.88 0.00
C VAL A 110 -1.55 18.45 -0.97
N ASN A 111 -1.88 18.31 -2.25
CA ASN A 111 -1.03 17.61 -3.23
C ASN A 111 0.18 18.44 -3.65
N VAL A 112 -0.02 19.77 -3.77
CA VAL A 112 1.00 20.69 -4.29
C VAL A 112 1.65 21.46 -3.16
N HIS A 113 0.88 22.27 -2.43
CA HIS A 113 1.44 23.13 -1.39
C HIS A 113 1.95 22.34 -0.20
N GLY A 114 1.27 21.26 0.21
CA GLY A 114 1.71 20.33 1.24
C GLY A 114 3.07 19.74 0.92
N THR A 115 3.24 19.24 -0.29
CA THR A 115 4.53 18.75 -0.81
C THR A 115 5.61 19.83 -0.73
N VAL A 116 5.33 21.05 -1.20
CA VAL A 116 6.29 22.17 -1.13
C VAL A 116 6.67 22.51 0.30
N ARG A 117 5.71 22.55 1.24
CA ARG A 117 5.96 22.81 2.66
C ARG A 117 6.89 21.75 3.28
N VAL A 118 6.61 20.46 3.02
CA VAL A 118 7.44 19.35 3.49
C VAL A 118 8.85 19.44 2.91
N VAL A 119 8.97 19.61 1.59
CA VAL A 119 10.28 19.73 0.94
C VAL A 119 11.06 20.88 1.54
N ARG A 120 10.47 22.08 1.66
CA ARG A 120 11.15 23.25 2.25
C ARG A 120 11.64 23.00 3.67
N ALA A 121 10.83 22.35 4.50
CA ALA A 121 11.19 22.06 5.89
C ALA A 121 12.38 21.10 5.99
N PHE A 122 12.44 20.08 5.14
CA PHE A 122 13.44 19.01 5.26
C PHE A 122 14.62 19.13 4.28
N LEU A 123 14.57 20.04 3.31
CA LEU A 123 15.63 20.22 2.31
C LEU A 123 17.02 20.48 2.92
N PRO A 124 17.18 21.27 4.01
CA PRO A 124 18.50 21.45 4.64
C PRO A 124 19.07 20.14 5.18
N LEU A 125 18.22 19.29 5.78
CA LEU A 125 18.62 17.99 6.32
C LEU A 125 19.00 17.02 5.20
N LEU A 126 18.18 16.95 4.14
CA LEU A 126 18.47 16.12 2.95
C LEU A 126 19.78 16.53 2.27
N ARG A 127 20.10 17.82 2.21
CA ARG A 127 21.36 18.31 1.65
C ARG A 127 22.57 17.90 2.50
N ARG A 128 22.45 17.98 3.83
CA ARG A 128 23.51 17.56 4.75
C ARG A 128 23.80 16.06 4.66
N SER A 129 22.75 15.24 4.65
CA SER A 129 22.87 13.78 4.61
C SER A 129 23.10 13.21 3.21
N ARG A 130 23.06 14.05 2.16
CA ARG A 130 22.96 13.61 0.74
C ARG A 130 21.80 12.63 0.53
N GLY A 131 20.69 12.87 1.23
CA GLY A 131 19.48 12.06 1.18
C GLY A 131 18.69 12.20 -0.12
N ARG A 132 17.60 11.43 -0.22
CA ARG A 132 16.74 11.38 -1.42
C ARG A 132 15.38 12.01 -1.16
N LEU A 133 14.90 12.80 -2.12
CA LEU A 133 13.52 13.25 -2.16
C LEU A 133 12.74 12.39 -3.15
N VAL A 134 11.68 11.73 -2.69
CA VAL A 134 10.78 10.93 -3.53
C VAL A 134 9.42 11.61 -3.54
N LEU A 135 8.94 11.96 -4.72
CA LEU A 135 7.60 12.50 -4.93
C LEU A 135 6.72 11.41 -5.54
N VAL A 136 5.66 11.03 -4.83
CA VAL A 136 4.70 10.07 -5.35
C VAL A 136 3.71 10.82 -6.23
N SER A 137 3.63 10.43 -7.49
CA SER A 137 2.72 10.98 -8.48
C SER A 137 1.84 9.87 -9.06
N SER A 138 0.84 10.23 -9.85
CA SER A 138 -0.09 9.29 -10.47
C SER A 138 -0.03 9.40 -12.00
N TYR A 139 -0.57 8.38 -12.67
CA TYR A 139 -0.79 8.40 -14.12
C TYR A 139 -1.62 9.62 -14.57
N ALA A 140 -2.58 10.04 -13.73
CA ALA A 140 -3.43 11.20 -13.98
C ALA A 140 -2.66 12.53 -13.98
N GLY A 141 -1.46 12.59 -13.38
CA GLY A 141 -0.59 13.77 -13.45
C GLY A 141 0.05 13.99 -14.84
N LYS A 142 -0.01 13.00 -15.74
CA LYS A 142 0.47 13.10 -17.13
C LYS A 142 -0.65 13.05 -18.16
N ASN A 143 -1.75 12.38 -17.84
CA ASN A 143 -2.86 12.16 -18.77
C ASN A 143 -4.15 12.61 -18.10
N ALA A 144 -4.84 13.57 -18.72
CA ALA A 144 -6.16 13.96 -18.28
C ALA A 144 -7.14 12.82 -18.57
N HIS A 145 -7.84 12.35 -17.54
CA HIS A 145 -8.86 11.31 -17.68
C HIS A 145 -10.24 11.97 -17.53
N PRO A 146 -11.05 12.06 -18.60
CA PRO A 146 -12.38 12.62 -18.49
C PRO A 146 -13.25 11.68 -17.63
N VAL A 147 -14.01 12.28 -16.72
CA VAL A 147 -15.15 11.64 -16.05
C VAL A 147 -16.41 11.92 -16.88
N ARG A 148 -17.30 10.93 -16.95
CA ARG A 148 -18.48 10.91 -17.82
C ARG A 148 -19.71 10.54 -17.01
#